data_AF-K9CV83-F1
#
_entry.id   AF-K9CV83-F1
#
_cell.length_a   1.000
_cell.length_b   1.000
_cell.length_c   1.000
_cell.angle_alpha   90.00
_cell.angle_beta   90.00
_cell.angle_gamma   90.00
#
_symmetry.space_group_name_H-M   'P 1'
#
loop_
_entity.id
_entity.type
_entity.pdbx_description
1 polymer ?
#
loop_
_entity_poly.entity_id
_entity_poly.type
_entity_poly.pdbx_seq_one_letter_code
_entity_poly.pdbx_strand_id
1 'polypeptide(L)'
;MSLYHLRVGDLVIRETNTERGMKQHIGEVLSVRARVRYFHPTQDWREWWDLHHGTQYPYGPWLEDRRCRLIRAEVDQLDRLGLR
;
A
#
# COMPACT_ATOMS: atom_id res chain seq x y z
N MET A 1 -14.37 4.22 -0.68
CA MET A 1 -13.98 3.33 -1.81
C MET A 1 -12.93 2.34 -1.33
N SER A 2 -12.96 1.10 -1.84
CA SER A 2 -12.00 0.05 -1.48
C SER A 2 -10.69 0.20 -2.24
N LEU A 3 -9.54 -0.06 -1.60
CA LEU A 3 -8.23 -0.11 -2.25
C LEU A 3 -8.00 -1.38 -3.07
N TYR A 4 -8.98 -2.30 -3.07
CA TYR A 4 -8.91 -3.60 -3.75
C TYR A 4 -8.61 -3.51 -5.25
N HIS A 5 -8.94 -2.39 -5.89
CA HIS A 5 -8.72 -2.18 -7.33
C HIS A 5 -7.47 -1.36 -7.67
N LEU A 6 -6.59 -1.06 -6.69
CA LEU A 6 -5.33 -0.38 -6.97
C LEU A 6 -4.46 -1.20 -7.92
N ARG A 7 -3.81 -0.51 -8.85
CA ARG A 7 -2.88 -1.05 -9.84
C ARG A 7 -1.53 -0.36 -9.72
N VAL A 8 -0.49 -1.00 -10.26
CA VAL A 8 0.82 -0.35 -10.43
C VAL A 8 0.63 0.89 -11.32
N GLY A 9 1.27 2.00 -10.93
CA GLY A 9 1.13 3.31 -11.56
C GLY A 9 -0.05 4.16 -11.05
N ASP A 10 -0.97 3.58 -10.26
CA ASP A 10 -2.02 4.39 -9.64
C ASP A 10 -1.42 5.36 -8.62
N LEU A 11 -1.92 6.60 -8.62
CA LEU A 11 -1.57 7.59 -7.61
C LEU A 11 -2.43 7.42 -6.36
N VAL A 12 -1.79 7.61 -5.21
CA VAL A 12 -2.36 7.40 -3.88
C VAL A 12 -1.94 8.54 -2.96
N ILE A 13 -2.71 8.75 -1.90
CA ILE A 13 -2.34 9.67 -0.83
C ILE A 13 -2.05 8.85 0.43
N ARG A 14 -0.87 9.08 1.02
CA ARG A 14 -0.53 8.64 2.37
C ARG A 14 -0.93 9.74 3.35
N GLU A 15 -1.88 9.41 4.22
CA GLU A 15 -2.24 10.22 5.37
C GLU A 15 -1.46 9.75 6.59
N THR A 16 -0.82 10.66 7.30
CA THR A 16 -0.10 10.38 8.55
C THR A 16 -0.62 11.29 9.65
N ASN A 17 -1.13 10.68 10.72
CA ASN A 17 -1.54 11.45 11.90
C ASN A 17 -0.31 11.82 12.73
N THR A 18 -0.04 13.12 12.84
CA THR A 18 1.06 13.68 13.63
C THR A 18 0.53 14.56 14.76
N GLU A 19 1.37 14.88 15.75
CA GLU A 19 1.01 15.82 16.83
C GLU A 19 0.58 17.20 16.31
N ARG A 20 1.01 17.57 15.10
CA ARG A 20 0.69 18.85 14.44
C ARG A 20 -0.52 18.75 13.49
N GLY A 21 -1.27 17.64 13.54
CA GLY A 21 -2.40 17.37 12.66
C GLY A 21 -2.08 16.36 11.55
N MET A 22 -3.01 16.24 10.61
CA MET A 22 -2.91 15.29 9.50
C MET A 22 -1.96 15.81 8.41
N LYS A 23 -0.96 15.01 8.06
CA LYS A 23 -0.10 15.26 6.89
C LYS A 23 -0.50 14.35 5.73
N GLN A 24 -0.57 14.91 4.53
CA GLN A 24 -0.90 14.19 3.30
C GLN A 24 0.29 14.27 2.32
N HIS A 25 0.66 13.14 1.74
CA HIS A 25 1.68 13.06 0.69
C HIS A 25 1.14 12.24 -0.47
N ILE A 26 1.38 12.69 -1.71
CA ILE A 26 1.14 11.84 -2.88
C ILE A 26 2.25 10.79 -2.97
N GLY A 27 1.86 9.58 -3.31
CA GLY A 27 2.75 8.53 -3.77
C GLY A 27 2.19 7.82 -4.99
N GLU A 28 3.01 6.96 -5.58
CA GLU A 28 2.66 6.07 -6.68
C GLU A 28 2.74 4.62 -6.21
N VAL A 29 1.81 3.78 -6.69
CA VAL A 29 1.86 2.34 -6.43
C VAL A 29 2.93 1.71 -7.32
N LEU A 30 4.05 1.30 -6.72
CA LEU A 30 5.13 0.61 -7.44
C LEU A 30 4.98 -0.92 -7.44
N SER A 31 4.32 -1.49 -6.44
CA SER A 31 4.07 -2.94 -6.33
C SER A 31 2.83 -3.20 -5.48
N VAL A 32 2.08 -4.24 -5.80
CA VAL A 32 0.97 -4.74 -4.97
C VAL A 32 1.40 -6.07 -4.38
N ARG A 33 1.27 -6.22 -3.06
CA ARG A 33 1.69 -7.43 -2.35
C ARG A 33 0.52 -8.16 -1.72
N ALA A 34 0.52 -9.48 -1.81
CA ALA A 34 -0.41 -10.34 -1.09
C ALA A 34 0.28 -11.00 0.10
N ARG A 35 -0.46 -11.14 1.21
CA ARG A 35 -0.08 -12.06 2.28
C ARG A 35 -0.80 -13.38 2.05
N VAL A 36 -0.05 -14.38 1.62
CA VAL A 36 -0.59 -15.70 1.29
C VAL A 36 -0.46 -16.62 2.52
N ARG A 37 -1.49 -17.40 2.81
CA ARG A 37 -1.45 -18.49 3.80
C ARG A 37 -1.39 -19.82 3.05
N TYR A 38 -0.48 -20.68 3.47
CA TYR A 38 -0.34 -22.03 2.98
C TYR A 38 -0.85 -23.00 4.04
N PHE A 39 -1.67 -23.96 3.62
CA PHE A 39 -2.21 -25.00 4.48
C PHE A 39 -1.34 -26.24 4.36
N HIS A 40 -0.79 -26.72 5.47
CA HIS A 40 0.07 -27.90 5.48
C HIS A 40 -0.27 -28.80 6.68
N PRO A 41 -0.19 -30.14 6.53
CA PRO A 41 -0.64 -31.07 7.57
C PRO A 41 0.01 -30.87 8.94
N THR A 42 1.26 -30.38 8.98
CA THR A 42 2.00 -30.20 10.24
C THR A 42 1.94 -28.77 10.77
N GLN A 43 1.91 -27.77 9.89
CA GLN A 43 1.97 -26.37 10.28
C GLN A 43 1.66 -25.46 9.09
N ASP A 44 0.64 -24.62 9.24
CA ASP A 44 0.39 -23.51 8.33
C ASP A 44 1.52 -22.48 8.41
N TRP A 45 1.88 -21.88 7.27
CA TRP A 45 2.79 -20.73 7.24
C TRP A 45 2.26 -19.62 6.34
N ARG A 46 2.92 -18.46 6.37
CA ARG A 46 2.50 -17.25 5.66
C ARG A 46 3.68 -16.53 5.07
N GLU A 47 3.52 -16.08 3.84
CA GLU A 47 4.57 -15.35 3.12
C GLU A 47 3.99 -14.14 2.40
N TRP A 48 4.87 -13.18 2.08
CA TRP A 48 4.52 -12.04 1.27
C TRP A 48 5.01 -12.28 -0.16
N TRP A 49 4.15 -11.95 -1.12
CA TRP A 49 4.44 -12.09 -2.54
C TRP A 49 4.18 -10.77 -3.24
N ASP A 50 5.10 -10.34 -4.08
CA ASP A 50 4.85 -9.30 -5.07
C ASP A 50 3.97 -9.91 -6.17
N LEU A 51 2.76 -9.39 -6.34
CA LEU A 51 1.79 -9.89 -7.31
C LEU A 51 2.12 -9.48 -8.74
N HIS A 52 2.88 -8.40 -8.94
CA HIS A 52 3.28 -7.95 -10.26
C HIS A 52 4.40 -8.83 -10.82
N HIS A 53 5.40 -9.12 -9.99
CA HIS A 53 6.58 -9.88 -10.41
C HIS A 53 6.44 -11.39 -10.15
N GLY A 54 5.46 -11.82 -9.35
CA GLY A 54 5.30 -13.21 -8.96
C GLY A 54 6.48 -13.73 -8.10
N THR A 55 7.16 -12.84 -7.39
CA THR A 55 8.34 -13.16 -6.59
C THR A 55 8.05 -13.09 -5.10
N GLN A 56 8.66 -13.99 -4.33
CA GLN A 56 8.59 -13.96 -2.88
C GLN A 56 9.29 -12.69 -2.37
N TYR A 57 8.63 -11.97 -1.48
CA TYR A 57 9.16 -10.76 -0.90
C TYR A 57 9.53 -11.00 0.57
N PRO A 58 10.83 -10.95 0.94
CA PRO A 58 11.30 -11.43 2.24
C PRO A 58 10.90 -10.55 3.43
N TYR A 59 10.42 -9.32 3.21
CA TYR A 59 10.04 -8.40 4.28
C TYR A 59 8.55 -8.08 4.29
N GLY A 60 7.89 -8.35 5.41
CA GLY A 60 6.53 -7.85 5.63
C GLY A 60 6.48 -6.32 5.67
N PRO A 61 5.28 -5.72 5.63
CA PRO A 61 5.13 -4.29 5.88
C PRO A 61 5.76 -3.94 7.23
N TRP A 62 6.55 -2.88 7.26
CA TRP A 62 7.18 -2.39 8.48
C TRP A 62 6.11 -2.12 9.53
N LEU A 63 6.29 -2.69 10.72
CA LEU A 63 5.33 -2.65 11.84
C LEU A 63 5.05 -1.23 12.36
N GLU A 64 5.92 -0.27 12.03
CA GLU A 64 6.09 0.95 12.82
C GLU A 64 5.10 2.08 12.51
N ASP A 65 4.31 2.01 11.44
CA ASP A 65 3.43 3.13 11.11
C ASP A 65 1.95 2.77 11.03
N ARG A 66 1.41 2.26 12.14
CA ARG A 66 -0.05 2.11 12.34
C ARG A 66 -0.81 3.44 12.32
N ARG A 67 -0.10 4.58 12.31
CA ARG A 67 -0.68 5.93 12.23
C ARG A 67 -0.84 6.40 10.78
N CYS A 68 -0.48 5.56 9.82
CA CYS A 68 -0.63 5.84 8.41
C CYS A 68 -1.81 5.11 7.79
N ARG A 69 -2.48 5.82 6.90
CA ARG A 69 -3.54 5.28 6.04
C ARG A 69 -3.21 5.62 4.59
N LEU A 70 -3.47 4.66 3.71
CA LEU A 70 -3.46 4.90 2.27
C LEU A 70 -4.89 5.16 1.79
N ILE A 71 -5.07 6.17 0.94
CA ILE A 71 -6.31 6.44 0.22
C ILE A 71 -5.99 6.60 -1.27
N ARG A 72 -6.97 6.35 -2.13
CA ARG A 72 -6.82 6.61 -3.57
C ARG A 72 -6.70 8.12 -3.80
N ALA A 73 -5.81 8.55 -4.69
CA ALA A 73 -5.78 9.96 -5.12
C ALA A 73 -6.88 10.19 -6.16
N GLU A 74 -7.73 11.20 -5.94
CA GLU A 74 -8.69 11.65 -6.93
C GLU A 74 -8.04 12.70 -7.87
N VAL A 75 -8.54 12.82 -9.11
CA VAL A 75 -7.97 13.70 -10.15
C VAL A 75 -7.83 15.15 -9.66
N ASP A 76 -8.85 15.67 -8.96
CA ASP A 76 -8.87 17.03 -8.43
C ASP A 76 -7.81 17.30 -7.33
N GLN A 77 -7.24 16.24 -6.74
CA GLN A 77 -6.15 16.34 -5.77
C GLN A 77 -4.78 16.37 -6.47
N LEU A 78 -4.68 15.73 -7.65
CA LEU A 78 -3.47 15.72 -8.48
C LEU A 78 -3.26 17.08 -9.16
N ASP A 79 -4.34 17.69 -9.66
CA ASP A 79 -4.29 19.02 -10.28
C ASP A 79 -3.80 20.10 -9.28
N ARG A 80 -4.17 19.97 -7.99
CA ARG A 80 -3.69 20.86 -6.91
C ARG A 80 -2.20 20.74 -6.62
N LEU A 81 -1.57 19.66 -7.08
CA LEU A 81 -0.16 19.35 -6.83
C LEU A 81 0.71 19.45 -8.08
N GLY A 82 0.14 19.89 -9.21
CA GLY A 82 0.88 20.28 -10.42
C GLY A 82 1.50 19.11 -11.21
N LEU A 83 0.97 17.89 -11.05
CA LEU A 83 1.53 16.66 -11.62
C LEU A 83 0.90 16.26 -12.97
N ARG A 84 0.74 17.20 -13.90
CA ARG A 84 0.10 16.93 -15.20
C ARG A 84 0.99 17.27 -16.38
#